data_AF-A0A4V1D613-F1
#
_entry.id   AF-A0A4V1D613-F1
#
_cell.length_a   1.000
_cell.length_b   1.000
_cell.length_c   1.000
_cell.angle_alpha   90.00
_cell.angle_beta   90.00
_cell.angle_gamma   90.00
#
_symmetry.space_group_name_H-M   'P 1'
#
loop_
_entity.id
_entity.type
_entity.pdbx_description
1 polymer ?
#
loop_
_entity_poly.entity_id
_entity_poly.type
_entity_poly.pdbx_seq_one_letter_code
_entity_poly.pdbx_strand_id
1 'polypeptide(L)' 'MIVEYQILKEKNVEFKQRNKNLKSNGIKTETTFAQLLGVHGDPYLELFKLEN' A
#
# COMPACT_ATOMS: atom_id res chain seq x y z
N MET A 1 -5.24 -6.71 4.59
CA MET A 1 -4.90 -6.49 6.01
C MET A 1 -5.70 -5.30 6.55
N ILE A 2 -5.87 -5.14 7.86
CA ILE A 2 -6.62 -3.99 8.41
C ILE A 2 -5.87 -2.68 8.09
N VAL A 3 -4.53 -2.70 8.19
CA VAL A 3 -3.68 -1.58 7.80
C VAL A 3 -3.84 -1.16 6.32
N GLU A 4 -3.99 -2.11 5.39
CA GLU A 4 -4.24 -1.80 3.98
C GLU A 4 -5.56 -1.06 3.79
N TYR A 5 -6.61 -1.47 4.50
CA TYR A 5 -7.91 -0.81 4.45
C TYR A 5 -7.83 0.61 5.02
N GLN A 6 -7.11 0.82 6.13
CA GLN A 6 -6.89 2.14 6.72
C GLN A 6 -6.13 3.07 5.75
N ILE A 7 -5.04 2.59 5.15
CA ILE A 7 -4.29 3.32 4.12
C ILE A 7 -5.22 3.71 2.97
N LEU A 8 -6.04 2.78 2.46
CA LEU A 8 -6.99 3.09 1.39
C LEU A 8 -8.09 4.07 1.84
N LYS A 9 -8.49 4.08 3.10
CA LYS A 9 -9.49 5.03 3.61
C LYS A 9 -8.92 6.45 3.68
N GLU A 10 -7.67 6.60 4.11
CA GLU A 10 -7.00 7.89 4.31
C GLU A 10 -6.46 8.51 3.01
N LYS A 11 -6.06 7.70 2.03
CA LYS A 11 -5.44 8.20 0.81
C LYS A 11 -6.44 8.66 -0.25
N ASN A 12 -6.00 9.62 -1.06
CA ASN A 12 -6.78 10.26 -2.11
C ASN A 12 -7.07 9.33 -3.32
N VAL A 13 -7.85 9.84 -4.27
CA VAL A 13 -8.28 9.09 -5.48
C VAL A 13 -7.08 8.69 -6.35
N GLU A 14 -6.06 9.53 -6.44
CA GLU A 14 -4.85 9.25 -7.22
C GLU A 14 -4.11 8.02 -6.69
N PHE A 15 -3.92 7.94 -5.37
CA PHE A 15 -3.30 6.77 -4.73
C PHE A 15 -4.08 5.48 -5.04
N LYS A 16 -5.42 5.55 -4.95
CA LYS A 16 -6.30 4.41 -5.26
C LYS A 16 -6.20 3.98 -6.72
N GLN A 17 -6.09 4.93 -7.65
CA GLN A 17 -5.89 4.64 -9.07
C GLN A 17 -4.54 3.97 -9.33
N ARG A 18 -3.45 4.51 -8.74
CA ARG A 18 -2.12 3.91 -8.84
C ARG A 18 -2.10 2.48 -8.27
N ASN A 19 -2.74 2.26 -7.12
CA ASN A 19 -2.87 0.91 -6.55
C ASN A 19 -3.62 -0.05 -7.47
N LYS A 20 -4.75 0.38 -8.06
CA LYS A 20 -5.51 -0.46 -9.01
C LYS A 20 -4.66 -0.81 -10.25
N ASN A 21 -3.93 0.16 -10.80
CA ASN A 21 -3.07 -0.07 -11.96
C ASN A 21 -1.96 -1.08 -11.65
N LEU A 22 -1.27 -0.93 -10.52
CA LEU A 22 -0.17 -1.83 -10.15
C LEU A 22 -0.67 -3.25 -9.86
N LYS A 23 -1.85 -3.41 -9.23
CA LYS A 23 -2.50 -4.72 -9.07
C LYS A 23 -2.87 -5.36 -10.41
N SER A 24 -3.31 -4.58 -11.38
CA SER A 24 -3.59 -5.11 -12.74
C SER A 24 -2.33 -5.59 -13.46
N ASN A 25 -1.15 -5.13 -13.06
CA ASN A 25 0.14 -5.60 -13.55
C ASN A 25 0.71 -6.79 -12.76
N GLY A 26 -0.05 -7.37 -11.82
CA GLY A 26 0.39 -8.50 -11.01
C GLY A 26 1.32 -8.12 -9.84
N ILE A 27 1.49 -6.83 -9.55
CA ILE A 27 2.29 -6.37 -8.41
C ILE A 27 1.46 -6.52 -7.14
N LYS A 28 2.08 -7.03 -6.08
CA LYS A 28 1.45 -7.19 -4.76
C LYS A 28 1.07 -5.83 -4.16
N THR A 29 -0.02 -5.82 -3.41
CA THR A 29 -0.58 -4.60 -2.80
C THR A 29 0.41 -4.00 -1.81
N GLU A 30 1.08 -4.86 -1.03
CA GLU A 30 2.05 -4.48 -0.01
C GLU A 30 3.27 -3.79 -0.65
N THR A 31 3.82 -4.36 -1.72
CA THR A 31 4.94 -3.75 -2.47
C THR A 31 4.54 -2.40 -3.07
N THR A 32 3.32 -2.32 -3.62
CA THR A 32 2.77 -1.08 -4.16
C THR A 32 2.62 -0.01 -3.08
N PHE A 33 2.10 -0.38 -1.91
CA PHE A 33 1.94 0.55 -0.79
C PHE A 33 3.28 1.02 -0.26
N ALA A 34 4.24 0.13 -0.08
CA ALA A 34 5.57 0.53 0.34
C ALA A 34 6.21 1.52 -0.65
N GLN A 35 6.11 1.27 -1.96
CA GLN A 35 6.59 2.19 -2.99
C GLN A 35 5.88 3.55 -2.96
N LEU A 36 4.55 3.57 -2.86
CA LEU A 36 3.77 4.80 -2.87
C LEU A 36 3.90 5.62 -1.57
N LEU A 37 4.21 4.95 -0.46
CA LEU A 37 4.41 5.57 0.85
C LEU A 37 5.87 5.97 1.12
N GLY A 38 6.80 5.61 0.23
CA GLY A 38 8.24 5.86 0.43
C GLY A 38 8.84 5.02 1.56
N VAL A 39 8.27 3.85 1.82
CA VAL A 39 8.73 2.92 2.85
C VAL A 39 9.87 2.07 2.28
N HIS A 40 10.96 1.96 3.05
CA HIS A 40 12.14 1.20 2.69
C HIS A 40 12.28 -0.02 3.61
N GLY A 41 12.61 -1.17 3.03
CA GLY A 41 12.70 -2.44 3.76
C GLY A 41 11.71 -3.46 3.23
N ASP A 42 11.37 -4.45 4.07
CA ASP A 42 10.39 -5.48 3.71
C ASP A 42 8.97 -4.87 3.73
N PRO A 43 8.23 -4.86 2.59
CA PRO A 43 6.93 -4.20 2.51
C PRO A 43 5.91 -4.74 3.51
N TYR A 44 5.92 -6.04 3.78
CA TYR A 44 4.97 -6.66 4.69
C TYR A 44 5.23 -6.19 6.13
N LEU A 45 6.49 -6.32 6.58
CA LEU A 45 6.88 -5.94 7.94
C LEU A 45 6.72 -4.45 8.18
N GLU A 46 7.13 -3.61 7.23
CA GLU A 46 7.04 -2.16 7.42
C GLU A 46 5.61 -1.65 7.40
N LEU A 47 4.72 -2.22 6.58
CA LEU A 47 3.30 -1.89 6.63
C LEU A 47 2.65 -2.41 7.92
N PHE A 48 3.05 -3.57 8.41
CA PHE A 48 2.55 -4.11 9.67
C PHE A 48 2.85 -3.18 10.87
N LYS A 49 3.99 -2.47 10.86
CA LYS A 49 4.30 -1.47 11.91
C LYS A 49 3.36 -0.25 11.93
N LEU A 50 2.59 -0.03 10.86
CA LEU A 50 1.59 1.03 10.80
C LEU A 50 0.25 0.59 11.40
N GLU A 51 0.09 -0.70 11.71
CA GLU A 51 -1.06 -1.26 12.42
C GLU A 51 -0.91 -0.93 13.91
N ASN A 52 -1.60 0.12 14.36
CA ASN A 52 -1.74 0.47 15.78
C ASN A 52 -2.83 -0.37 16.46
#